data_AF-G1VTF8-F1
#
_entry.id   AF-G1VTF8-F1
#
_cell.length_a   1.000
_cell.length_b   1.000
_cell.length_c   1.000
_cell.angle_alpha   90.00
_cell.angle_beta   90.00
_cell.angle_gamma   90.00
#
_symmetry.space_group_name_H-M   'P 1'
#
loop_
_entity.id
_entity.type
_entity.pdbx_description
1 polymer ?
#
loop_
_entity_poly.entity_id
_entity_poly.type
_entity_poly.pdbx_seq_one_letter_code
_entity_poly.pdbx_strand_id
1 'polypeptide(L)'
;MKKDKALKIAESVLEQVGGKQNIAKVLHCQTRLRFNLKDESIANHEKIEAVQGVLGVVRAGGQVQIVIGPEVKDVYNELCELGDFDNTDREPVSAAKEKITLKSIGNGILDAISGSMGPAIPAIVASAFFKMLTAILGPELLNVIGEGNDLYTLFTFVGDAAFYFFPVIVGYTSAKKFNLNPVMGILMGAILIHPTFVGLVGKPFTVYGIPCNVQSYASSIVPIILSNWVMSYIAKFFDRIVPGAIRSVFAPALTIAAMLPIALCVFGPAGAFIGQYVVDALFSLEGIAGFIGIGLIAALYPVLVMTGMHMVLITTLFQIFATYGSDGFAAVAVSVSSFSIMGVGIGAFFRLKNKEQKALALSYGITAIVAGTSEPTIYGICTKYKKPFIGLLAGGFLGGAYAGLTGVIDATLVPSSNVFAALCFLGGSQANVINGIIACAIAFISTALFVYFFGFNKNEKDIQR
;
A
#
# COMPACT_ATOMS: atom_id res chain seq x y z
N MET A 1 -28.91 12.34 -21.12
CA MET A 1 -28.62 12.44 -22.57
C MET A 1 -27.32 11.75 -23.00
N LYS A 2 -26.11 12.19 -22.59
CA LYS A 2 -24.86 11.47 -22.98
C LYS A 2 -24.76 10.06 -22.39
N LYS A 3 -25.07 9.90 -21.09
CA LYS A 3 -25.03 8.61 -20.38
C LYS A 3 -26.03 7.60 -20.96
N ASP A 4 -27.28 8.01 -21.16
CA ASP A 4 -28.34 7.13 -21.72
C ASP A 4 -28.02 6.65 -23.14
N LYS A 5 -27.34 7.49 -23.94
CA LYS A 5 -26.87 7.12 -25.28
C LYS A 5 -25.75 6.08 -25.20
N ALA A 6 -24.77 6.31 -24.32
CA ALA A 6 -23.66 5.38 -24.13
C ALA A 6 -24.13 4.01 -23.62
N LEU A 7 -25.07 3.99 -22.67
CA LEU A 7 -25.66 2.79 -22.11
C LEU A 7 -26.38 1.96 -23.20
N LYS A 8 -27.21 2.60 -24.03
CA LYS A 8 -27.91 1.92 -25.13
C LYS A 8 -26.96 1.30 -26.15
N ILE A 9 -25.86 1.99 -26.48
CA ILE A 9 -24.83 1.46 -27.38
C ILE A 9 -24.14 0.27 -26.71
N ALA A 10 -23.79 0.37 -25.43
CA ALA A 10 -23.15 -0.71 -24.68
C ALA A 10 -24.01 -1.97 -24.58
N GLU A 11 -25.30 -1.84 -24.24
CA GLU A 11 -26.26 -2.96 -24.20
C GLU A 11 -26.38 -3.65 -25.55
N SER A 12 -26.60 -2.86 -26.60
CA SER A 12 -26.77 -3.37 -27.97
C SER A 12 -25.50 -4.08 -28.45
N VAL A 13 -24.34 -3.49 -28.22
CA VAL A 13 -23.04 -4.10 -28.58
C VAL A 13 -22.82 -5.39 -27.80
N LEU A 14 -23.08 -5.40 -26.48
CA LEU A 14 -22.88 -6.58 -25.63
C LEU A 14 -23.74 -7.76 -26.08
N GLU A 15 -24.99 -7.51 -26.47
CA GLU A 15 -25.87 -8.54 -27.03
C GLU A 15 -25.30 -9.13 -28.33
N GLN A 16 -24.89 -8.27 -29.27
CA GLN A 16 -24.47 -8.71 -30.60
C GLN A 16 -23.09 -9.38 -30.63
N VAL A 17 -22.25 -9.19 -29.61
CA VAL A 17 -20.96 -9.91 -29.47
C VAL A 17 -21.10 -11.26 -28.75
N GLY A 18 -22.33 -11.70 -28.43
CA GLY A 18 -22.59 -12.99 -27.80
C GLY A 18 -22.70 -12.94 -26.27
N GLY A 19 -22.89 -11.75 -25.70
CA GLY A 19 -23.05 -11.52 -24.26
C GLY A 19 -21.74 -11.59 -23.48
N LYS A 20 -21.83 -11.36 -22.17
CA LYS A 20 -20.67 -11.30 -21.26
C LYS A 20 -19.82 -12.58 -21.27
N GLN A 21 -20.47 -13.72 -21.47
CA GLN A 21 -19.82 -15.04 -21.49
C GLN A 21 -18.84 -15.22 -22.65
N ASN A 22 -19.06 -14.53 -23.78
CA ASN A 22 -18.23 -14.64 -24.99
C ASN A 22 -17.05 -13.65 -25.00
N ILE A 23 -17.00 -12.71 -24.06
CA ILE A 23 -15.92 -11.73 -23.98
C ILE A 23 -14.83 -12.27 -23.06
N ALA A 24 -13.62 -12.44 -23.58
CA ALA A 24 -12.43 -12.76 -22.79
C ALA A 24 -11.77 -11.51 -22.23
N LYS A 25 -11.69 -10.44 -23.03
CA LYS A 25 -11.14 -9.14 -22.62
C LYS A 25 -11.73 -8.04 -23.48
N VAL A 26 -12.03 -6.90 -22.85
CA VAL A 26 -12.45 -5.68 -23.56
C VAL A 26 -11.49 -4.54 -23.21
N LEU A 27 -11.06 -3.84 -24.25
CA LEU A 27 -10.20 -2.66 -24.18
C LEU A 27 -10.83 -1.57 -25.05
N HIS A 28 -10.34 -0.35 -24.93
CA HIS A 28 -10.66 0.69 -25.90
C HIS A 28 -9.42 1.50 -26.26
N CYS A 29 -9.47 2.13 -27.43
CA CYS A 29 -8.59 3.24 -27.77
C CYS A 29 -9.41 4.54 -27.82
N GLN A 30 -8.94 5.55 -28.53
CA GLN A 30 -9.63 6.85 -28.59
C GLN A 30 -10.94 6.84 -29.38
N THR A 31 -11.11 5.90 -30.31
CA THR A 31 -12.31 5.84 -31.17
C THR A 31 -12.92 4.45 -31.33
N ARG A 32 -12.30 3.40 -30.76
CA ARG A 32 -12.72 2.01 -30.96
C ARG A 32 -12.77 1.22 -29.66
N LEU A 33 -13.83 0.45 -29.47
CA LEU A 33 -13.85 -0.67 -28.53
C LEU A 33 -13.16 -1.85 -29.19
N ARG A 34 -12.38 -2.61 -28.42
CA ARG A 34 -11.64 -3.78 -28.89
C ARG A 34 -12.01 -4.97 -28.03
N PHE A 35 -12.56 -5.99 -28.67
CA PHE A 35 -12.99 -7.22 -28.03
C PHE A 35 -12.05 -8.36 -28.41
N ASN A 36 -11.49 -9.01 -27.40
CA ASN A 36 -10.99 -10.37 -27.52
C ASN A 36 -12.16 -11.29 -27.15
N LEU A 37 -12.73 -11.94 -28.15
CA LEU A 37 -13.84 -12.88 -27.97
C LEU A 37 -13.29 -14.30 -27.80
N LYS A 38 -14.03 -15.14 -27.06
CA LYS A 38 -13.73 -16.57 -26.94
C LYS A 38 -14.06 -17.29 -28.24
N ASP A 39 -15.16 -16.88 -28.88
CA ASP A 39 -15.57 -17.34 -30.20
C ASP A 39 -16.01 -16.14 -31.06
N GLU A 40 -15.23 -15.85 -32.09
CA GLU A 40 -15.53 -14.76 -33.03
C GLU A 40 -16.72 -15.07 -33.95
N SER A 41 -17.12 -16.34 -34.12
CA SER A 41 -18.23 -16.73 -35.00
C SER A 41 -19.59 -16.30 -34.47
N ILE A 42 -19.70 -16.10 -33.15
CA ILE A 42 -20.93 -15.66 -32.47
C ILE A 42 -21.19 -14.16 -32.72
N ALA A 43 -20.15 -13.37 -33.00
CA ALA A 43 -20.29 -11.92 -33.17
C ALA A 43 -20.93 -11.57 -34.51
N ASN A 44 -22.12 -10.98 -34.46
CA ASN A 44 -22.87 -10.61 -35.67
C ASN A 44 -22.43 -9.22 -36.19
N HIS A 45 -21.58 -9.21 -37.21
CA HIS A 45 -20.95 -8.00 -37.72
C HIS A 45 -21.95 -7.01 -38.33
N GLU A 46 -22.88 -7.49 -39.15
CA GLU A 46 -23.89 -6.67 -39.79
C GLU A 46 -24.82 -6.00 -38.76
N LYS A 47 -25.21 -6.75 -37.71
CA LYS A 47 -26.05 -6.21 -36.65
C LYS A 47 -25.31 -5.21 -35.76
N ILE A 48 -24.01 -5.41 -35.52
CA ILE A 48 -23.19 -4.45 -34.77
C ILE A 48 -23.06 -3.13 -35.55
N GLU A 49 -22.83 -3.19 -36.87
CA GLU A 49 -22.75 -1.97 -37.70
C GLU A 49 -24.08 -1.22 -37.78
N ALA A 50 -25.21 -1.92 -37.64
CA ALA A 50 -26.53 -1.31 -37.61
C ALA A 50 -26.86 -0.62 -36.26
N VAL A 51 -26.05 -0.77 -35.21
CA VAL A 51 -26.29 -0.13 -33.91
C VAL A 51 -26.09 1.38 -34.04
N GLN A 52 -27.11 2.15 -33.65
CA GLN A 52 -27.07 3.61 -33.71
C GLN A 52 -25.96 4.18 -32.80
N GLY A 53 -24.90 4.72 -33.41
CA GLY A 53 -23.71 5.22 -32.71
C GLY A 53 -22.43 4.42 -32.99
N VAL A 54 -22.54 3.29 -33.69
CA VAL A 54 -21.41 2.57 -34.29
C VAL A 54 -21.16 3.13 -35.69
N LEU A 55 -19.90 3.48 -35.96
CA LEU A 55 -19.42 4.04 -37.23
C LEU A 55 -18.83 2.96 -38.15
N GLY A 56 -18.60 1.74 -37.64
CA GLY A 56 -18.13 0.59 -38.40
C GLY A 56 -17.52 -0.50 -37.53
N VAL A 57 -17.30 -1.69 -38.08
CA VAL A 57 -16.65 -2.81 -37.40
C VAL A 57 -15.45 -3.29 -38.22
N VAL A 58 -14.32 -3.50 -37.55
CA VAL A 58 -13.07 -3.92 -38.19
C VAL A 58 -12.51 -5.13 -37.46
N ARG A 59 -12.11 -6.16 -38.21
CA ARG A 59 -11.32 -7.28 -37.66
C ARG A 59 -9.84 -7.01 -37.91
N ALA A 60 -9.06 -6.89 -36.84
CA ALA A 60 -7.62 -6.68 -36.95
C ALA A 60 -6.89 -7.25 -35.74
N GLY A 61 -5.87 -8.08 -35.98
CA GLY A 61 -5.00 -8.63 -34.93
C GLY A 61 -5.69 -9.61 -33.98
N GLY A 62 -6.66 -10.41 -34.47
CA GLY A 62 -7.43 -11.34 -33.63
C GLY A 62 -8.37 -10.65 -32.63
N GLN A 63 -8.83 -9.44 -32.97
CA GLN A 63 -9.78 -8.67 -32.20
C GLN A 63 -10.91 -8.16 -33.11
N VAL A 64 -12.13 -8.15 -32.57
CA VAL A 64 -13.26 -7.41 -33.15
C VAL A 64 -13.20 -5.98 -32.63
N GLN A 65 -12.98 -5.00 -33.53
CA GLN A 65 -12.89 -3.59 -33.19
C GLN A 65 -14.13 -2.84 -33.66
N ILE A 66 -14.90 -2.30 -32.72
CA ILE A 66 -16.11 -1.52 -33.00
C ILE A 66 -15.76 -0.04 -32.94
N VAL A 67 -15.89 0.65 -34.07
CA VAL A 67 -15.61 2.09 -34.18
C VAL A 67 -16.82 2.85 -33.67
N ILE A 68 -16.68 3.62 -32.60
CA ILE A 68 -17.75 4.44 -32.00
C ILE A 68 -17.44 5.93 -32.19
N GLY A 69 -16.15 6.29 -32.24
CA GLY A 69 -15.70 7.68 -32.28
C GLY A 69 -15.46 8.26 -30.88
N PRO A 70 -15.55 9.59 -30.70
CA PRO A 70 -15.09 10.28 -29.49
C PRO A 70 -15.79 9.88 -28.17
N GLU A 71 -16.95 9.21 -28.26
CA GLU A 71 -17.76 8.78 -27.12
C GLU A 71 -17.39 7.37 -26.63
N VAL A 72 -16.37 6.73 -27.22
CA VAL A 72 -16.01 5.33 -26.92
C VAL A 72 -15.68 5.06 -25.45
N LYS A 73 -15.09 6.02 -24.73
CA LYS A 73 -14.77 5.90 -23.31
C LYS A 73 -16.04 5.78 -22.47
N ASP A 74 -17.05 6.60 -22.80
CA ASP A 74 -18.35 6.58 -22.11
C ASP A 74 -19.03 5.22 -22.35
N VAL A 75 -19.02 4.70 -23.58
CA VAL A 75 -19.57 3.37 -23.90
C VAL A 75 -18.79 2.24 -23.22
N TYR A 76 -17.46 2.31 -23.18
CA TYR A 76 -16.62 1.32 -22.50
C TYR A 76 -16.96 1.21 -21.01
N ASN A 77 -17.15 2.34 -20.34
CA ASN A 77 -17.49 2.38 -18.93
C ASN A 77 -18.83 1.68 -18.64
N GLU A 78 -19.87 2.01 -19.40
CA GLU A 78 -21.19 1.36 -19.28
C GLU A 78 -21.11 -0.14 -19.59
N LEU A 79 -20.33 -0.53 -20.62
CA LEU A 79 -20.15 -1.93 -21.00
C LEU A 79 -19.43 -2.74 -19.92
N CYS A 80 -18.42 -2.16 -19.26
CA CYS A 80 -17.76 -2.77 -18.12
C CYS A 80 -18.66 -2.87 -16.88
N GLU A 81 -19.58 -1.91 -16.67
CA GLU A 81 -20.59 -2.00 -15.60
C GLU A 81 -21.61 -3.12 -15.88
N LEU A 82 -22.12 -3.21 -17.11
CA LEU A 82 -23.09 -4.25 -17.52
C LEU A 82 -22.50 -5.67 -17.50
N GLY A 83 -21.23 -5.80 -17.90
CA GLY A 83 -20.54 -7.09 -18.04
C GLY A 83 -19.75 -7.55 -16.82
N ASP A 84 -19.65 -6.72 -15.78
CA ASP A 84 -18.75 -6.89 -14.63
C ASP A 84 -17.28 -7.17 -15.03
N PHE A 85 -16.80 -6.45 -16.04
CA PHE A 85 -15.41 -6.55 -16.50
C PHE A 85 -14.50 -5.65 -15.66
N ASP A 86 -13.24 -6.08 -15.49
CA ASP A 86 -12.19 -5.23 -14.95
C ASP A 86 -11.99 -4.01 -15.85
N ASN A 87 -12.54 -2.87 -15.41
CA ASN A 87 -12.46 -1.61 -16.13
C ASN A 87 -11.12 -0.94 -15.76
N THR A 88 -10.22 -0.81 -16.73
CA THR A 88 -8.93 -0.13 -16.53
C THR A 88 -9.06 1.39 -16.39
N ASP A 89 -10.22 1.93 -16.76
CA ASP A 89 -10.61 3.35 -16.74
C ASP A 89 -11.65 3.66 -15.64
N ARG A 90 -12.00 2.68 -14.78
CA ARG A 90 -13.11 2.79 -13.81
C ARG A 90 -12.91 4.04 -12.96
N GLU A 91 -13.93 4.89 -12.97
CA GLU A 91 -14.26 5.68 -11.81
C GLU A 91 -15.08 4.80 -10.86
N PRO A 92 -14.57 4.40 -9.69
CA PRO A 92 -15.42 3.89 -8.62
C PRO A 92 -16.59 4.84 -8.35
N VAL A 93 -17.73 4.22 -8.10
CA VAL A 93 -19.00 4.86 -7.76
C VAL A 93 -18.76 5.94 -6.71
N SER A 94 -19.33 7.12 -6.97
CA SER A 94 -19.44 8.21 -5.99
C SER A 94 -19.87 7.65 -4.65
N ALA A 95 -18.95 7.59 -3.67
CA ALA A 95 -19.32 7.38 -2.29
C ALA A 95 -20.41 8.40 -1.94
N ALA A 96 -21.50 7.92 -1.33
CA ALA A 96 -22.59 8.77 -0.90
C ALA A 96 -22.01 9.96 -0.12
N LYS A 97 -22.52 11.18 -0.39
CA LYS A 97 -22.13 12.39 0.34
C LYS A 97 -22.45 12.21 1.82
N GLU A 98 -21.51 11.66 2.59
CA GLU A 98 -21.55 11.74 4.03
C GLU A 98 -21.44 13.21 4.44
N LYS A 99 -22.15 13.58 5.50
CA LYS A 99 -22.03 14.91 6.09
C LYS A 99 -20.59 15.08 6.57
N ILE A 100 -19.90 16.09 6.02
CA ILE A 100 -18.54 16.46 6.41
C ILE A 100 -18.56 16.82 7.90
N THR A 101 -18.00 15.94 8.72
CA THR A 101 -17.72 16.15 10.14
C THR A 101 -16.21 15.98 10.36
N LEU A 102 -15.62 16.56 11.40
CA LEU A 102 -14.19 16.37 11.71
C LEU A 102 -13.80 14.88 11.79
N LYS A 103 -14.70 14.03 12.30
CA LYS A 103 -14.52 12.57 12.34
C LYS A 103 -14.58 11.91 10.95
N SER A 104 -15.48 12.36 10.08
CA SER A 104 -15.57 11.90 8.68
C SER A 104 -14.37 12.36 7.84
N ILE A 105 -13.83 13.56 8.07
CA ILE A 105 -12.59 14.04 7.43
C ILE A 105 -11.39 13.20 7.87
N GLY A 106 -11.23 12.97 9.18
CA GLY A 106 -10.16 12.13 9.71
C GLY A 106 -10.20 10.71 9.15
N ASN A 107 -11.37 10.06 9.20
CA ASN A 107 -11.55 8.73 8.61
C ASN A 107 -11.30 8.70 7.09
N GLY A 108 -11.69 9.75 6.36
CA GLY A 108 -11.45 9.87 4.92
C GLY A 108 -9.96 10.01 4.56
N ILE A 109 -9.18 10.71 5.39
CA ILE A 109 -7.72 10.81 5.22
C ILE A 109 -7.07 9.44 5.47
N LEU A 110 -7.47 8.74 6.53
CA LEU A 110 -6.95 7.41 6.84
C LEU A 110 -7.29 6.40 5.72
N ASP A 111 -8.53 6.42 5.22
CA ASP A 111 -8.96 5.58 4.09
C ASP A 111 -8.22 5.91 2.79
N ALA A 112 -7.94 7.20 2.54
CA ALA A 112 -7.14 7.63 1.40
C ALA A 112 -5.69 7.10 1.47
N ILE A 113 -5.04 7.19 2.63
CA ILE A 113 -3.67 6.69 2.84
C ILE A 113 -3.65 5.17 2.74
N SER A 114 -4.49 4.47 3.52
CA SER A 114 -4.53 3.00 3.53
C SER A 114 -4.92 2.42 2.16
N GLY A 115 -5.90 3.01 1.49
CA GLY A 115 -6.35 2.58 0.16
C GLY A 115 -5.35 2.86 -0.96
N SER A 116 -4.48 3.87 -0.80
CA SER A 116 -3.40 4.15 -1.74
C SER A 116 -2.19 3.23 -1.51
N MET A 117 -1.91 2.86 -0.26
CA MET A 117 -0.68 2.14 0.09
C MET A 117 -0.83 0.61 0.00
N GLY A 118 -2.02 0.07 0.26
CA GLY A 118 -2.27 -1.37 0.18
C GLY A 118 -1.80 -2.02 -1.13
N PRO A 119 -2.17 -1.49 -2.31
CA PRO A 119 -1.73 -2.03 -3.59
C PRO A 119 -0.23 -1.82 -3.91
N ALA A 120 0.48 -0.95 -3.17
CA ALA A 120 1.91 -0.72 -3.35
C ALA A 120 2.78 -1.72 -2.57
N ILE A 121 2.23 -2.36 -1.52
CA ILE A 121 2.95 -3.28 -0.62
C ILE A 121 3.78 -4.34 -1.36
N PRO A 122 3.30 -5.03 -2.41
CA PRO A 122 4.08 -6.07 -3.07
C PRO A 122 5.44 -5.59 -3.62
N ALA A 123 5.49 -4.38 -4.17
CA ALA A 123 6.74 -3.79 -4.67
C ALA A 123 7.70 -3.45 -3.51
N ILE A 124 7.15 -2.95 -2.40
CA ILE A 124 7.92 -2.62 -1.19
C ILE A 124 8.53 -3.87 -0.59
N VAL A 125 7.75 -4.95 -0.48
CA VAL A 125 8.20 -6.24 0.04
C VAL A 125 9.31 -6.82 -0.84
N ALA A 126 9.15 -6.77 -2.16
CA ALA A 126 10.17 -7.25 -3.09
C ALA A 126 11.49 -6.47 -2.94
N SER A 127 11.45 -5.13 -2.93
CA SER A 127 12.65 -4.32 -2.71
C SER A 127 13.30 -4.60 -1.35
N ALA A 128 12.52 -4.63 -0.28
CA ALA A 128 13.11 -4.88 1.03
C ALA A 128 13.67 -6.30 1.21
N PHE A 129 13.17 -7.30 0.48
CA PHE A 129 13.80 -8.62 0.43
C PHE A 129 15.25 -8.54 -0.09
N PHE A 130 15.50 -7.73 -1.12
CA PHE A 130 16.88 -7.51 -1.60
C PHE A 130 17.72 -6.71 -0.60
N LYS A 131 17.15 -5.71 0.09
CA LYS A 131 17.85 -5.06 1.22
C LYS A 131 18.24 -6.05 2.31
N MET A 132 17.36 -6.99 2.63
CA MET A 132 17.63 -8.07 3.58
C MET A 132 18.77 -8.97 3.10
N LEU A 133 18.81 -9.34 1.81
CA LEU A 133 19.95 -10.10 1.25
C LEU A 133 21.26 -9.33 1.36
N THR A 134 21.26 -8.02 1.07
CA THR A 134 22.43 -7.16 1.28
C THR A 134 22.86 -7.15 2.74
N ALA A 135 21.93 -7.03 3.69
CA ALA A 135 22.23 -7.03 5.12
C ALA A 135 22.80 -8.38 5.61
N ILE A 136 22.27 -9.51 5.11
CA ILE A 136 22.74 -10.85 5.50
C ILE A 136 24.09 -11.20 4.86
N LEU A 137 24.19 -11.06 3.53
CA LEU A 137 25.34 -11.51 2.76
C LEU A 137 26.48 -10.48 2.77
N GLY A 138 26.14 -9.23 3.01
CA GLY A 138 27.07 -8.10 3.03
C GLY A 138 28.08 -8.14 4.17
N PRO A 139 28.95 -7.12 4.24
CA PRO A 139 30.04 -7.05 5.21
C PRO A 139 29.59 -7.10 6.68
N GLU A 140 28.36 -6.69 6.94
CA GLU A 140 27.84 -6.50 8.30
C GLU A 140 27.52 -7.80 9.04
N LEU A 141 27.17 -8.88 8.33
CA LEU A 141 26.81 -10.15 8.94
C LEU A 141 27.69 -11.32 8.50
N LEU A 142 27.56 -11.78 7.25
CA LEU A 142 28.31 -12.94 6.76
C LEU A 142 29.58 -12.56 5.99
N ASN A 143 29.69 -11.32 5.53
CA ASN A 143 30.81 -10.80 4.74
C ASN A 143 31.18 -11.68 3.53
N VAL A 144 30.14 -12.20 2.84
CA VAL A 144 30.27 -13.05 1.65
C VAL A 144 30.36 -12.19 0.38
N ILE A 145 29.66 -11.06 0.35
CA ILE A 145 29.72 -10.08 -0.74
C ILE A 145 30.17 -8.71 -0.18
N GLY A 146 31.29 -8.19 -0.70
CA GLY A 146 31.83 -6.89 -0.29
C GLY A 146 31.25 -5.71 -1.07
N GLU A 147 31.44 -4.48 -0.57
CA GLU A 147 30.91 -3.23 -1.17
C GLU A 147 31.36 -2.96 -2.62
N GLY A 148 32.48 -3.55 -3.05
CA GLY A 148 32.96 -3.47 -4.44
C GLY A 148 32.47 -4.60 -5.36
N ASN A 149 31.65 -5.52 -4.85
CA ASN A 149 31.11 -6.63 -5.64
C ASN A 149 29.86 -6.18 -6.41
N ASP A 150 29.77 -6.52 -7.69
CA ASP A 150 28.61 -6.19 -8.53
C ASP A 150 27.29 -6.73 -7.98
N LEU A 151 27.32 -7.88 -7.28
CA LEU A 151 26.15 -8.48 -6.65
C LEU A 151 25.69 -7.67 -5.43
N TYR A 152 26.63 -7.10 -4.68
CA TYR A 152 26.31 -6.18 -3.58
C TYR A 152 25.64 -4.92 -4.13
N THR A 153 26.25 -4.31 -5.15
CA THR A 153 25.67 -3.14 -5.84
C THR A 153 24.28 -3.46 -6.41
N LEU A 154 24.11 -4.62 -7.06
CA LEU A 154 22.84 -5.10 -7.61
C LEU A 154 21.75 -5.17 -6.55
N PHE A 155 22.01 -5.86 -5.43
CA PHE A 155 21.02 -6.03 -4.37
C PHE A 155 20.68 -4.70 -3.69
N THR A 156 21.66 -3.81 -3.53
CA THR A 156 21.43 -2.47 -2.97
C THR A 156 20.48 -1.65 -3.85
N PHE A 157 20.76 -1.44 -5.14
CA PHE A 157 19.89 -0.59 -5.96
C PHE A 157 18.52 -1.22 -6.25
N VAL A 158 18.43 -2.57 -6.35
CA VAL A 158 17.13 -3.26 -6.44
C VAL A 158 16.36 -3.08 -5.13
N GLY A 159 17.07 -3.12 -4.01
CA GLY A 159 16.52 -2.88 -2.70
C GLY A 159 16.01 -1.46 -2.49
N ASP A 160 16.66 -0.47 -3.10
CA ASP A 160 16.26 0.95 -3.01
C ASP A 160 15.17 1.35 -4.00
N ALA A 161 14.99 0.60 -5.09
CA ALA A 161 14.14 0.98 -6.21
C ALA A 161 12.70 1.35 -5.80
N ALA A 162 11.99 0.48 -5.08
CA ALA A 162 10.62 0.78 -4.68
C ALA A 162 10.54 2.04 -3.82
N PHE A 163 11.47 2.21 -2.88
CA PHE A 163 11.52 3.37 -1.97
C PHE A 163 11.76 4.67 -2.74
N TYR A 164 12.80 4.71 -3.56
CA TYR A 164 13.11 5.90 -4.37
C TYR A 164 11.94 6.29 -5.27
N PHE A 165 11.31 5.30 -5.92
CA PHE A 165 10.18 5.49 -6.83
C PHE A 165 8.80 5.47 -6.14
N PHE A 166 8.72 5.69 -4.82
CA PHE A 166 7.44 5.80 -4.11
C PHE A 166 6.46 6.79 -4.74
N PRO A 167 6.85 8.01 -5.12
CA PRO A 167 5.94 8.92 -5.82
C PRO A 167 5.33 8.30 -7.09
N VAL A 168 6.07 7.48 -7.82
CA VAL A 168 5.60 6.84 -9.06
C VAL A 168 4.66 5.68 -8.76
N ILE A 169 5.07 4.78 -7.86
CA ILE A 169 4.28 3.59 -7.47
C ILE A 169 2.99 4.03 -6.78
N VAL A 170 3.09 4.90 -5.78
CA VAL A 170 1.94 5.47 -5.07
C VAL A 170 1.12 6.36 -5.99
N GLY A 171 1.74 7.00 -6.98
CA GLY A 171 1.04 7.71 -8.05
C GLY A 171 0.04 6.82 -8.79
N TYR A 172 0.43 5.60 -9.16
CA TYR A 172 -0.48 4.63 -9.77
C TYR A 172 -1.60 4.20 -8.83
N THR A 173 -1.26 3.82 -7.60
CA THR A 173 -2.20 3.19 -6.66
C THR A 173 -3.19 4.21 -6.08
N SER A 174 -2.74 5.43 -5.76
CA SER A 174 -3.62 6.52 -5.33
C SER A 174 -4.51 7.04 -6.46
N ALA A 175 -4.04 7.05 -7.71
CA ALA A 175 -4.90 7.37 -8.85
C ALA A 175 -6.06 6.37 -8.99
N LYS A 176 -5.80 5.07 -8.81
CA LYS A 176 -6.88 4.07 -8.71
C LYS A 176 -7.83 4.35 -7.55
N LYS A 177 -7.32 4.70 -6.37
CA LYS A 177 -8.14 5.03 -5.18
C LYS A 177 -9.04 6.24 -5.41
N PHE A 178 -8.56 7.26 -6.13
CA PHE A 178 -9.28 8.51 -6.40
C PHE A 178 -9.96 8.56 -7.76
N ASN A 179 -10.10 7.44 -8.46
CA ASN A 179 -10.88 7.36 -9.70
C ASN A 179 -10.27 8.23 -10.81
N LEU A 180 -8.96 8.28 -10.85
CA LEU A 180 -8.13 9.01 -11.80
C LEU A 180 -7.39 7.99 -12.66
N ASN A 181 -7.16 8.33 -13.94
CA ASN A 181 -6.40 7.46 -14.84
C ASN A 181 -5.03 7.13 -14.22
N PRO A 182 -4.70 5.84 -13.99
CA PRO A 182 -3.49 5.48 -13.26
C PRO A 182 -2.18 5.94 -13.92
N VAL A 183 -2.16 6.06 -15.25
CA VAL A 183 -1.02 6.56 -16.01
C VAL A 183 -0.78 8.05 -15.74
N MET A 184 -1.84 8.83 -15.53
CA MET A 184 -1.73 10.24 -15.12
C MET A 184 -1.13 10.36 -13.71
N GLY A 185 -1.49 9.44 -12.81
CA GLY A 185 -0.89 9.34 -11.49
C GLY A 185 0.60 9.00 -11.53
N ILE A 186 1.00 8.04 -12.37
CA ILE A 186 2.42 7.71 -12.65
C ILE A 186 3.16 8.96 -13.16
N LEU A 187 2.58 9.67 -14.13
CA LEU A 187 3.18 10.87 -14.69
C LEU A 187 3.41 11.95 -13.63
N MET A 188 2.42 12.22 -12.78
CA MET A 188 2.57 13.18 -11.68
C MET A 188 3.67 12.74 -10.71
N GLY A 189 3.71 11.46 -10.34
CA GLY A 189 4.77 10.89 -9.52
C GLY A 189 6.16 11.09 -10.14
N ALA A 190 6.30 10.85 -11.44
CA ALA A 190 7.55 11.03 -12.18
C ALA A 190 7.97 12.51 -12.26
N ILE A 191 7.02 13.44 -12.38
CA ILE A 191 7.31 14.89 -12.37
C ILE A 191 7.92 15.31 -11.02
N LEU A 192 7.37 14.81 -9.90
CA LEU A 192 7.84 15.15 -8.54
C LEU A 192 9.31 14.73 -8.27
N ILE A 193 9.80 13.73 -9.00
CA ILE A 193 11.18 13.24 -8.86
C ILE A 193 12.00 13.38 -10.15
N HIS A 194 11.55 14.21 -11.09
CA HIS A 194 12.24 14.35 -12.36
C HIS A 194 13.67 14.85 -12.12
N PRO A 195 14.72 14.24 -12.70
CA PRO A 195 16.10 14.58 -12.40
C PRO A 195 16.44 16.06 -12.58
N THR A 196 15.86 16.72 -13.59
CA THR A 196 16.02 18.17 -13.79
C THR A 196 15.43 18.99 -12.65
N PHE A 197 14.26 18.61 -12.12
CA PHE A 197 13.64 19.30 -10.99
C PHE A 197 14.45 19.07 -9.71
N VAL A 198 14.86 17.83 -9.45
CA VAL A 198 15.72 17.49 -8.31
C VAL A 198 17.09 18.21 -8.39
N GLY A 199 17.66 18.37 -9.57
CA GLY A 199 18.92 19.11 -9.78
C GLY A 199 18.81 20.63 -9.56
N LEU A 200 17.60 21.16 -9.33
CA LEU A 200 17.34 22.56 -8.99
C LEU A 200 17.21 22.80 -7.47
N VAL A 201 17.34 21.78 -6.63
CA VAL A 201 17.33 21.93 -5.16
C VAL A 201 18.34 23.02 -4.75
N GLY A 202 17.89 23.96 -3.92
CA GLY A 202 18.70 25.10 -3.47
C GLY A 202 18.85 26.25 -4.49
N LYS A 203 18.20 26.18 -5.66
CA LYS A 203 18.19 27.25 -6.68
C LYS A 203 16.80 27.88 -6.80
N PRO A 204 16.71 29.18 -7.14
CA PRO A 204 15.42 29.82 -7.39
C PRO A 204 14.76 29.22 -8.64
N PHE A 205 13.52 28.80 -8.49
CA PHE A 205 12.70 28.28 -9.57
C PHE A 205 11.26 28.79 -9.38
N THR A 206 10.59 29.08 -10.49
CA THR A 206 9.18 29.49 -10.46
C THR A 206 8.36 28.61 -11.40
N VAL A 207 7.14 28.28 -10.96
CA VAL A 207 6.15 27.60 -11.80
C VAL A 207 5.11 28.64 -12.18
N TYR A 208 5.10 29.05 -13.44
CA TYR A 208 4.23 30.11 -13.95
C TYR A 208 4.32 31.43 -13.16
N GLY A 209 5.54 31.79 -12.71
CA GLY A 209 5.79 32.99 -11.91
C GLY A 209 5.56 32.83 -10.40
N ILE A 210 5.06 31.68 -9.94
CA ILE A 210 4.90 31.37 -8.51
C ILE A 210 6.22 30.78 -8.00
N PRO A 211 6.83 31.33 -6.92
CA PRO A 211 8.01 30.75 -6.30
C PRO A 211 7.77 29.30 -5.87
N CYS A 212 8.65 28.40 -6.29
CA CYS A 212 8.61 26.99 -5.95
C CYS A 212 9.74 26.67 -4.97
N ASN A 213 9.40 26.08 -3.82
CA ASN A 213 10.40 25.53 -2.91
C ASN A 213 10.84 24.16 -3.45
N VAL A 214 11.88 24.17 -4.28
CA VAL A 214 12.38 22.96 -4.95
C VAL A 214 13.01 22.02 -3.94
N GLN A 215 12.47 20.80 -3.88
CA GLN A 215 12.96 19.73 -3.03
C GLN A 215 12.89 18.41 -3.80
N SER A 216 13.68 17.41 -3.38
CA SER A 216 13.47 16.04 -3.85
C SER A 216 12.30 15.45 -3.09
N TYR A 217 11.28 14.99 -3.81
CA TYR A 217 10.18 14.22 -3.23
C TYR A 217 10.38 12.72 -3.36
N ALA A 218 11.60 12.27 -3.70
CA ALA A 218 11.95 10.85 -3.70
C ALA A 218 11.63 10.25 -2.33
N SER A 219 11.12 9.02 -2.33
CA SER A 219 10.71 8.34 -1.10
C SER A 219 9.60 9.02 -0.28
N SER A 220 8.92 10.04 -0.81
CA SER A 220 7.76 10.66 -0.15
C SER A 220 6.43 10.18 -0.74
N ILE A 221 5.44 9.98 0.14
CA ILE A 221 4.10 9.50 -0.26
C ILE A 221 3.03 10.58 -0.19
N VAL A 222 3.16 11.54 0.73
CA VAL A 222 2.10 12.54 1.00
C VAL A 222 1.87 13.50 -0.16
N PRO A 223 2.91 14.10 -0.78
CA PRO A 223 2.72 15.02 -1.90
C PRO A 223 1.95 14.42 -3.07
N ILE A 224 2.25 13.16 -3.42
CA ILE A 224 1.60 12.50 -4.56
C ILE A 224 0.15 12.12 -4.25
N ILE A 225 -0.16 11.65 -3.03
CA ILE A 225 -1.53 11.31 -2.64
C ILE A 225 -2.41 12.57 -2.69
N LEU A 226 -1.94 13.69 -2.13
CA LEU A 226 -2.65 14.97 -2.19
C LEU A 226 -2.81 15.48 -3.63
N SER A 227 -1.75 15.37 -4.42
CA SER A 227 -1.78 15.79 -5.83
C SER A 227 -2.79 14.99 -6.63
N ASN A 228 -2.83 13.66 -6.49
CA ASN A 228 -3.77 12.82 -7.22
C ASN A 228 -5.21 12.98 -6.74
N TRP A 229 -5.41 13.22 -5.44
CA TRP A 229 -6.73 13.54 -4.90
C TRP A 229 -7.31 14.78 -5.58
N VAL A 230 -6.57 15.88 -5.66
CA VAL A 230 -7.03 17.10 -6.34
C VAL A 230 -7.07 16.95 -7.86
N MET A 231 -6.08 16.27 -8.44
CA MET A 231 -6.04 15.99 -9.88
C MET A 231 -7.26 15.19 -10.34
N SER A 232 -7.83 14.33 -9.48
CA SER A 232 -9.07 13.60 -9.81
C SER A 232 -10.25 14.53 -10.12
N TYR A 233 -10.37 15.66 -9.41
CA TYR A 233 -11.43 16.64 -9.67
C TYR A 233 -11.13 17.50 -10.89
N ILE A 234 -9.87 17.94 -11.03
CA ILE A 234 -9.43 18.78 -12.15
C ILE A 234 -9.51 18.01 -13.48
N ALA A 235 -9.14 16.73 -13.47
CA ALA A 235 -9.26 15.85 -14.64
C ALA A 235 -10.71 15.74 -15.11
N LYS A 236 -11.66 15.50 -14.19
CA LYS A 236 -13.09 15.44 -14.50
C LYS A 236 -13.63 16.75 -15.05
N PHE A 237 -13.15 17.88 -14.52
CA PHE A 237 -13.52 19.20 -15.01
C PHE A 237 -13.12 19.40 -16.48
N PHE A 238 -11.86 19.12 -16.85
CA PHE A 238 -11.41 19.24 -18.23
C PHE A 238 -12.03 18.18 -19.15
N ASP A 239 -12.24 16.95 -18.68
CA ASP A 239 -12.93 15.91 -19.46
C ASP A 239 -14.37 16.34 -19.83
N ARG A 240 -15.03 17.09 -18.93
CA ARG A 240 -16.38 17.63 -19.15
C ARG A 240 -16.39 18.82 -20.10
N ILE A 241 -15.45 19.75 -19.99
CA ILE A 241 -15.46 21.02 -20.74
C ILE A 241 -14.86 20.88 -22.13
N VAL A 242 -13.84 20.06 -22.30
CA VAL A 242 -13.15 19.94 -23.58
C VAL A 242 -14.03 19.21 -24.62
N PRO A 243 -14.24 19.77 -25.82
CA PRO A 243 -14.99 19.13 -26.89
C PRO A 243 -14.45 17.76 -27.26
N GLY A 244 -15.34 16.81 -27.54
CA GLY A 244 -14.97 15.40 -27.78
C GLY A 244 -13.91 15.19 -28.85
N ALA A 245 -13.93 16.00 -29.92
CA ALA A 245 -12.99 15.91 -31.04
C ALA A 245 -11.51 16.10 -30.64
N ILE A 246 -11.24 16.89 -29.59
CA ILE A 246 -9.88 17.25 -29.15
C ILE A 246 -9.57 16.79 -27.71
N ARG A 247 -10.56 16.17 -27.05
CA ARG A 247 -10.53 15.79 -25.64
C ARG A 247 -9.34 14.90 -25.29
N SER A 248 -9.03 13.91 -26.12
CA SER A 248 -7.96 12.94 -25.86
C SER A 248 -6.56 13.57 -25.77
N VAL A 249 -6.37 14.74 -26.37
CA VAL A 249 -5.10 15.48 -26.35
C VAL A 249 -5.13 16.57 -25.28
N PHE A 250 -6.16 17.41 -25.32
CA PHE A 250 -6.18 18.62 -24.50
C PHE A 250 -6.65 18.39 -23.07
N ALA A 251 -7.58 17.46 -22.81
CA ALA A 251 -8.03 17.21 -21.43
C ALA A 251 -6.88 16.77 -20.50
N PRO A 252 -6.05 15.75 -20.84
CA PRO A 252 -4.92 15.39 -20.00
C PRO A 252 -3.84 16.48 -19.94
N ALA A 253 -3.53 17.15 -21.06
CA ALA A 253 -2.53 18.21 -21.08
C ALA A 253 -2.91 19.40 -20.20
N LEU A 254 -4.15 19.88 -20.28
CA LEU A 254 -4.67 20.97 -19.46
C LEU A 254 -4.76 20.57 -17.99
N THR A 255 -5.09 19.31 -17.70
CA THR A 255 -5.09 18.78 -16.33
C THR A 255 -3.70 18.88 -15.71
N ILE A 256 -2.65 18.43 -16.42
CA ILE A 256 -1.27 18.53 -15.93
C ILE A 256 -0.85 19.98 -15.82
N ALA A 257 -1.12 20.82 -16.83
CA ALA A 257 -0.79 22.24 -16.79
C ALA A 257 -1.39 22.94 -15.57
N ALA A 258 -2.66 22.66 -15.25
CA ALA A 258 -3.30 23.19 -14.04
C ALA A 258 -2.69 22.61 -12.75
N MET A 259 -2.31 21.34 -12.77
CA MET A 259 -1.72 20.67 -11.60
C MET A 259 -0.29 21.08 -11.29
N LEU A 260 0.54 21.47 -12.27
CA LEU A 260 1.96 21.81 -12.03
C LEU A 260 2.18 22.85 -10.90
N PRO A 261 1.53 24.02 -10.89
CA PRO A 261 1.69 24.98 -9.79
C PRO A 261 1.11 24.47 -8.47
N ILE A 262 0.01 23.70 -8.53
CA ILE A 262 -0.63 23.16 -7.33
C ILE A 262 0.25 22.08 -6.68
N ALA A 263 0.70 21.12 -7.48
CA ALA A 263 1.53 20.02 -7.02
C ALA A 263 2.90 20.50 -6.54
N LEU A 264 3.60 21.35 -7.30
CA LEU A 264 4.98 21.73 -7.00
C LEU A 264 5.08 22.89 -5.98
N CYS A 265 4.19 23.88 -6.03
CA CYS A 265 4.28 25.04 -5.12
C CYS A 265 3.43 24.87 -3.85
N VAL A 266 2.41 24.01 -3.86
CA VAL A 266 1.51 23.81 -2.70
C VAL A 266 1.70 22.42 -2.09
N PHE A 267 1.36 21.34 -2.80
CA PHE A 267 1.33 20.00 -2.20
C PHE A 267 2.69 19.36 -1.98
N GLY A 268 3.69 19.71 -2.79
CA GLY A 268 5.09 19.34 -2.57
C GLY A 268 5.55 19.83 -1.20
N PRO A 269 5.62 21.15 -0.97
CA PRO A 269 5.99 21.73 0.32
C PRO A 269 5.06 21.29 1.44
N ALA A 270 3.73 21.39 1.26
CA ALA A 270 2.78 21.03 2.31
C ALA A 270 2.89 19.55 2.71
N GLY A 271 3.05 18.65 1.74
CA GLY A 271 3.23 17.22 2.00
C GLY A 271 4.54 16.92 2.71
N ALA A 272 5.63 17.61 2.35
CA ALA A 272 6.90 17.52 3.07
C ALA A 272 6.78 18.04 4.51
N PHE A 273 6.13 19.19 4.72
CA PHE A 273 5.89 19.73 6.07
C PHE A 273 5.00 18.81 6.92
N ILE A 274 3.91 18.28 6.36
CA ILE A 274 3.03 17.34 7.07
C ILE A 274 3.80 16.06 7.41
N GLY A 275 4.54 15.51 6.45
CA GLY A 275 5.38 14.32 6.65
C GLY A 275 6.38 14.55 7.79
N GLN A 276 7.12 15.65 7.75
CA GLN A 276 8.08 16.01 8.78
C GLN A 276 7.42 16.18 10.15
N TYR A 277 6.27 16.86 10.22
CA TYR A 277 5.57 17.06 11.49
C TYR A 277 5.08 15.73 12.11
N VAL A 278 4.65 14.78 11.28
CA VAL A 278 4.29 13.43 11.77
C VAL A 278 5.50 12.71 12.35
N VAL A 279 6.66 12.82 11.69
CA VAL A 279 7.90 12.22 12.19
C VAL A 279 8.36 12.91 13.48
N ASP A 280 8.37 14.25 13.51
CA ASP A 280 8.73 15.03 14.71
C ASP A 280 7.77 14.74 15.88
N ALA A 281 6.48 14.55 15.61
CA ALA A 281 5.50 14.19 16.63
C ALA A 281 5.82 12.82 17.23
N LEU A 282 6.19 11.83 16.42
CA LEU A 282 6.62 10.51 16.91
C LEU A 282 7.91 10.60 17.73
N PHE A 283 8.92 11.35 17.26
CA PHE A 283 10.16 11.55 18.02
C PHE A 283 9.95 12.36 19.30
N SER A 284 9.02 13.31 19.34
CA SER A 284 8.66 14.02 20.56
C SER A 284 8.02 13.08 21.59
N LEU A 285 7.20 12.13 21.11
CA LEU A 285 6.62 11.10 21.96
C LEU A 285 7.71 10.15 22.49
N GLU A 286 8.71 9.80 21.68
CA GLU A 286 9.89 9.08 22.12
C GLU A 286 10.64 9.84 23.24
N GLY A 287 10.91 11.14 23.06
CA GLY A 287 11.59 11.95 24.07
C GLY A 287 10.83 12.09 25.40
N ILE A 288 9.50 12.03 25.38
CA ILE A 288 8.64 12.15 26.58
C ILE A 288 8.39 10.79 27.24
N ALA A 289 8.05 9.78 26.44
CA ALA A 289 7.66 8.47 26.93
C ALA A 289 8.85 7.51 27.09
N GLY A 290 9.98 7.83 26.47
CA GLY A 290 11.20 7.03 26.48
C GLY A 290 10.93 5.56 26.16
N PHE A 291 11.61 4.69 26.91
CA PHE A 291 11.44 3.24 26.79
C PHE A 291 10.01 2.74 27.06
N ILE A 292 9.23 3.46 27.88
CA ILE A 292 7.84 3.10 28.18
C ILE A 292 6.97 3.29 26.93
N GLY A 293 7.23 4.34 26.14
CA GLY A 293 6.52 4.59 24.88
C GLY A 293 6.67 3.45 23.89
N ILE A 294 7.89 2.94 23.71
CA ILE A 294 8.18 1.80 22.83
C ILE A 294 7.45 0.54 23.33
N GLY A 295 7.51 0.28 24.65
CA GLY A 295 6.74 -0.81 25.26
C GLY A 295 5.24 -0.69 25.03
N LEU A 296 4.65 0.51 25.21
CA LEU A 296 3.22 0.74 25.00
C LEU A 296 2.80 0.54 23.55
N ILE A 297 3.57 1.05 22.58
CA ILE A 297 3.28 0.85 21.16
C ILE A 297 3.40 -0.62 20.80
N ALA A 298 4.43 -1.31 21.28
CA ALA A 298 4.62 -2.75 21.02
C ALA A 298 3.47 -3.58 21.59
N ALA A 299 2.97 -3.20 22.77
CA ALA A 299 1.81 -3.81 23.38
C ALA A 299 0.52 -3.54 22.60
N LEU A 300 0.29 -2.30 22.16
CA LEU A 300 -0.94 -1.89 21.49
C LEU A 300 -0.98 -2.22 19.99
N TYR A 301 0.16 -2.52 19.37
CA TYR A 301 0.22 -2.83 17.94
C TYR A 301 -0.76 -3.93 17.48
N PRO A 302 -0.95 -5.06 18.19
CA PRO A 302 -1.96 -6.06 17.82
C PRO A 302 -3.40 -5.53 17.86
N VAL A 303 -3.70 -4.52 18.67
CA VAL A 303 -5.00 -3.81 18.66
C VAL A 303 -5.13 -2.99 17.38
N LEU A 304 -4.04 -2.34 16.95
CA LEU A 304 -3.98 -1.62 15.67
C LEU A 304 -4.13 -2.59 14.48
N VAL A 305 -3.63 -3.82 14.59
CA VAL A 305 -3.84 -4.88 13.61
C VAL A 305 -5.32 -5.23 13.51
N MET A 306 -5.98 -5.50 14.65
CA MET A 306 -7.41 -5.82 14.68
C MET A 306 -8.31 -4.71 14.11
N THR A 307 -7.91 -3.46 14.27
CA THR A 307 -8.68 -2.28 13.79
C THR A 307 -8.29 -1.84 12.38
N GLY A 308 -7.26 -2.44 11.77
CA GLY A 308 -6.72 -2.02 10.48
C GLY A 308 -5.85 -0.75 10.53
N MET A 309 -5.81 -0.04 11.66
CA MET A 309 -5.05 1.21 11.81
C MET A 309 -3.53 1.01 11.77
N HIS A 310 -3.04 -0.22 11.94
CA HIS A 310 -1.62 -0.55 11.78
C HIS A 310 -1.06 -0.15 10.41
N MET A 311 -1.89 -0.15 9.35
CA MET A 311 -1.47 0.31 8.02
C MET A 311 -1.05 1.78 8.03
N VAL A 312 -1.72 2.61 8.83
CA VAL A 312 -1.35 4.03 8.98
C VAL A 312 0.03 4.14 9.64
N LEU A 313 0.27 3.36 10.69
CA LEU A 313 1.57 3.32 11.36
C LEU A 313 2.68 2.86 10.38
N ILE A 314 2.47 1.77 9.65
CA ILE A 314 3.42 1.26 8.65
C ILE A 314 3.72 2.31 7.58
N THR A 315 2.71 3.04 7.10
CA THR A 315 2.92 4.10 6.10
C THR A 315 3.75 5.26 6.63
N THR A 316 3.60 5.59 7.92
CA THR A 316 4.46 6.57 8.59
C THR A 316 5.88 6.05 8.74
N LEU A 317 6.07 4.77 9.07
CA LEU A 317 7.40 4.15 9.16
C LEU A 317 8.16 4.25 7.83
N PHE A 318 7.49 4.01 6.70
CA PHE A 318 8.11 4.19 5.39
C PHE A 318 8.62 5.61 5.17
N GLN A 319 7.88 6.62 5.63
CA GLN A 319 8.31 8.01 5.56
C GLN A 319 9.48 8.29 6.51
N ILE A 320 9.50 7.71 7.72
CA ILE A 320 10.63 7.85 8.65
C ILE A 320 11.90 7.27 8.03
N PHE A 321 11.85 6.03 7.54
CA PHE A 321 13.01 5.40 6.89
C PHE A 321 13.45 6.13 5.63
N ALA A 322 12.51 6.71 4.87
CA ALA A 322 12.83 7.55 3.73
C ALA A 322 13.62 8.81 4.12
N THR A 323 13.34 9.39 5.29
CA THR A 323 13.94 10.66 5.75
C THR A 323 15.20 10.44 6.58
N TYR A 324 15.19 9.47 7.50
CA TYR A 324 16.24 9.25 8.50
C TYR A 324 17.07 7.99 8.26
N GLY A 325 16.62 7.08 7.40
CA GLY A 325 17.29 5.80 7.13
C GLY A 325 17.12 4.75 8.24
N SER A 326 16.71 5.14 9.44
CA SER A 326 16.47 4.27 10.59
C SER A 326 15.32 4.79 11.46
N ASP A 327 14.82 3.95 12.37
CA ASP A 327 13.84 4.34 13.38
C ASP A 327 14.10 3.64 14.72
N GLY A 328 14.10 4.40 15.81
CA GLY A 328 14.32 3.90 17.18
C GLY A 328 13.07 3.65 18.00
N PHE A 329 11.88 3.92 17.45
CA PHE A 329 10.67 4.05 18.25
C PHE A 329 9.53 3.15 17.77
N ALA A 330 8.87 3.54 16.69
CA ALA A 330 7.66 2.87 16.22
C ALA A 330 7.99 1.58 15.46
N ALA A 331 9.05 1.56 14.65
CA ALA A 331 9.50 0.38 13.90
C ALA A 331 9.97 -0.71 14.86
N VAL A 332 10.84 -0.35 15.81
CA VAL A 332 11.32 -1.25 16.87
C VAL A 332 10.14 -1.87 17.62
N ALA A 333 9.14 -1.06 17.98
CA ALA A 333 7.94 -1.54 18.66
C ALA A 333 7.15 -2.55 17.81
N VAL A 334 6.98 -2.31 16.51
CA VAL A 334 6.30 -3.22 15.57
C VAL A 334 7.07 -4.52 15.38
N SER A 335 8.39 -4.41 15.17
CA SER A 335 9.31 -5.54 15.00
C SER A 335 9.26 -6.46 16.23
N VAL A 336 9.36 -5.89 17.44
CA VAL A 336 9.28 -6.65 18.70
C VAL A 336 7.89 -7.22 18.97
N SER A 337 6.82 -6.47 18.67
CA SER A 337 5.43 -6.94 18.83
C SER A 337 5.15 -8.21 18.00
N SER A 338 5.74 -8.30 16.80
CA SER A 338 5.61 -9.47 15.92
C SER A 338 6.06 -10.77 16.60
N PHE A 339 7.14 -10.72 17.41
CA PHE A 339 7.63 -11.86 18.18
C PHE A 339 6.71 -12.24 19.34
N SER A 340 6.02 -11.27 19.94
CA SER A 340 5.00 -11.57 20.95
C SER A 340 3.84 -12.37 20.34
N ILE A 341 3.40 -12.02 19.12
CA ILE A 341 2.36 -12.76 18.39
C ILE A 341 2.80 -14.22 18.12
N MET A 342 4.05 -14.43 17.72
CA MET A 342 4.61 -15.79 17.56
C MET A 342 4.57 -16.57 18.88
N GLY A 343 4.87 -15.91 20.00
CA GLY A 343 4.84 -16.51 21.34
C GLY A 343 3.44 -17.00 21.74
N VAL A 344 2.36 -16.32 21.31
CA VAL A 344 0.98 -16.76 21.59
C VAL A 344 0.70 -18.14 21.02
N GLY A 345 1.02 -18.36 19.74
CA GLY A 345 0.76 -19.63 19.06
C GLY A 345 1.49 -20.79 19.73
N ILE A 346 2.76 -20.58 20.08
CA ILE A 346 3.59 -21.60 20.73
C ILE A 346 3.12 -21.87 22.17
N GLY A 347 2.84 -20.82 22.96
CA GLY A 347 2.32 -20.98 24.32
C GLY A 347 0.96 -21.71 24.35
N ALA A 348 0.08 -21.38 23.40
CA ALA A 348 -1.21 -22.03 23.24
C ALA A 348 -1.08 -23.50 22.84
N PHE A 349 -0.19 -23.82 21.89
CA PHE A 349 0.07 -25.19 21.47
C PHE A 349 0.50 -26.09 22.64
N PHE A 350 1.38 -25.61 23.52
CA PHE A 350 1.82 -26.39 24.67
C PHE A 350 0.75 -26.53 25.75
N ARG A 351 -0.19 -25.58 25.84
CA ARG A 351 -1.23 -25.57 26.88
C ARG A 351 -2.49 -26.35 26.52
N LEU A 352 -2.94 -26.26 25.28
CA LEU A 352 -4.17 -26.90 24.82
C LEU A 352 -4.03 -28.43 24.79
N LYS A 353 -5.11 -29.14 25.15
CA LYS A 353 -5.15 -30.61 25.16
C LYS A 353 -6.03 -31.19 24.08
N ASN A 354 -7.09 -30.48 23.67
CA ASN A 354 -7.91 -30.86 22.55
C ASN A 354 -7.04 -30.94 21.27
N LYS A 355 -7.06 -32.09 20.59
CA LYS A 355 -6.18 -32.37 19.44
C LYS A 355 -6.37 -31.38 18.29
N GLU A 356 -7.61 -31.02 17.98
CA GLU A 356 -7.94 -30.10 16.89
C GLU A 356 -7.45 -28.69 17.22
N GLN A 357 -7.80 -28.18 18.41
CA GLN A 357 -7.40 -26.83 18.83
C GLN A 357 -5.89 -26.70 19.01
N LYS A 358 -5.23 -27.76 19.47
CA LYS A 358 -3.77 -27.82 19.55
C LYS A 358 -3.11 -27.76 18.18
N ALA A 359 -3.63 -28.52 17.20
CA ALA A 359 -3.12 -28.49 15.84
C ALA A 359 -3.31 -27.09 15.19
N LEU A 360 -4.48 -26.47 15.40
CA LEU A 360 -4.76 -25.10 14.95
C LEU A 360 -3.81 -24.09 15.58
N ALA A 361 -3.60 -24.16 16.91
CA ALA A 361 -2.68 -23.25 17.60
C ALA A 361 -1.24 -23.35 17.09
N LEU A 362 -0.76 -24.57 16.83
CA LEU A 362 0.54 -24.77 16.20
C LEU A 362 0.59 -24.20 14.78
N SER A 363 -0.44 -24.45 13.98
CA SER A 363 -0.55 -23.91 12.62
C SER A 363 -0.46 -22.39 12.65
N TYR A 364 -1.25 -21.72 13.49
CA TYR A 364 -1.25 -20.26 13.60
C TYR A 364 0.12 -19.73 14.06
N GLY A 365 0.76 -20.38 15.04
CA GLY A 365 2.11 -20.06 15.48
C GLY A 365 3.15 -20.18 14.36
N ILE A 366 3.14 -21.28 13.60
CA ILE A 366 4.04 -21.48 12.45
C ILE A 366 3.76 -20.43 11.38
N THR A 367 2.49 -20.12 11.08
CA THR A 367 2.14 -19.10 10.11
C THR A 367 2.67 -17.72 10.56
N ALA A 368 2.57 -17.36 11.84
CA ALA A 368 3.16 -16.13 12.37
C ALA A 368 4.70 -16.14 12.27
N ILE A 369 5.37 -17.26 12.56
CA ILE A 369 6.84 -17.36 12.54
C ILE A 369 7.40 -17.31 11.11
N VAL A 370 6.77 -17.98 10.16
CA VAL A 370 7.29 -18.16 8.79
C VAL A 370 6.69 -17.13 7.82
N ALA A 371 5.36 -17.04 7.78
CA ALA A 371 4.67 -16.16 6.84
C ALA A 371 4.50 -14.74 7.38
N GLY A 372 4.55 -14.55 8.71
CA GLY A 372 4.40 -13.24 9.33
C GLY A 372 2.97 -12.72 9.36
N THR A 373 1.98 -13.54 9.00
CA THR A 373 0.58 -13.16 9.13
C THR A 373 0.15 -13.30 10.58
N SER A 374 -0.32 -12.22 11.17
CA SER A 374 -0.68 -12.17 12.59
C SER A 374 -2.15 -12.47 12.84
N GLU A 375 -2.99 -12.27 11.83
CA GLU A 375 -4.44 -12.39 11.86
C GLU A 375 -4.91 -13.78 12.31
N PRO A 376 -4.34 -14.90 11.82
CA PRO A 376 -4.76 -16.23 12.27
C PRO A 376 -4.55 -16.44 13.78
N THR A 377 -3.44 -15.93 14.32
CA THR A 377 -3.12 -16.05 15.75
C THR A 377 -4.00 -15.14 16.61
N ILE A 378 -4.16 -13.87 16.20
CA ILE A 378 -4.96 -12.90 16.94
C ILE A 378 -6.43 -13.33 16.95
N TYR A 379 -7.02 -13.60 15.79
CA TYR A 379 -8.42 -13.99 15.70
C TYR A 379 -8.64 -15.43 16.19
N GLY A 380 -7.81 -16.39 15.78
CA GLY A 380 -7.98 -17.80 16.11
C GLY A 380 -7.74 -18.14 17.59
N ILE A 381 -6.88 -17.41 18.29
CA ILE A 381 -6.54 -17.68 19.70
C ILE A 381 -6.98 -16.51 20.59
N CYS A 382 -6.49 -15.30 20.36
CA CYS A 382 -6.66 -14.20 21.31
C CYS A 382 -8.09 -13.63 21.38
N THR A 383 -8.88 -13.73 20.30
CA THR A 383 -10.30 -13.34 20.39
C THR A 383 -11.16 -14.47 20.93
N LYS A 384 -10.80 -15.73 20.65
CA LYS A 384 -11.49 -16.92 21.17
C LYS A 384 -11.29 -17.06 22.69
N TYR A 385 -10.07 -16.87 23.16
CA TYR A 385 -9.70 -16.91 24.58
C TYR A 385 -9.23 -15.51 24.98
N LYS A 386 -9.80 -14.91 26.02
CA LYS A 386 -9.47 -13.52 26.38
C LYS A 386 -8.10 -13.36 27.06
N LYS A 387 -7.64 -14.40 27.75
CA LYS A 387 -6.41 -14.34 28.56
C LYS A 387 -5.10 -14.39 27.75
N PRO A 388 -4.99 -15.12 26.62
CA PRO A 388 -3.79 -15.05 25.78
C PRO A 388 -3.57 -13.66 25.20
N PHE A 389 -4.64 -12.89 24.97
CA PHE A 389 -4.52 -11.49 24.56
C PHE A 389 -3.78 -10.65 25.60
N ILE A 390 -4.00 -10.87 26.89
CA ILE A 390 -3.24 -10.17 27.94
C ILE A 390 -1.75 -10.54 27.89
N GLY A 391 -1.45 -11.82 27.66
CA GLY A 391 -0.07 -12.29 27.47
C GLY A 391 0.62 -11.65 26.27
N LEU A 392 -0.12 -11.50 25.17
CA LEU A 392 0.32 -10.79 23.97
C LEU A 392 0.67 -9.32 24.27
N LEU A 393 -0.22 -8.57 24.93
CA LEU A 393 0.06 -7.17 25.29
C LEU A 393 1.25 -7.08 26.25
N ALA A 394 1.32 -7.96 27.25
CA ALA A 394 2.37 -7.93 28.27
C ALA A 394 3.76 -8.29 27.69
N GLY A 395 3.85 -9.32 26.85
CA GLY A 395 5.12 -9.69 26.25
C GLY A 395 5.61 -8.67 25.22
N GLY A 396 4.70 -8.12 24.42
CA GLY A 396 5.01 -6.96 23.56
C GLY A 396 5.56 -5.78 24.37
N PHE A 397 4.92 -5.44 25.49
CA PHE A 397 5.41 -4.40 26.40
C PHE A 397 6.81 -4.67 26.94
N LEU A 398 7.06 -5.88 27.46
CA LEU A 398 8.34 -6.23 28.07
C LEU A 398 9.49 -6.19 27.08
N GLY A 399 9.28 -6.74 25.87
CA GLY A 399 10.29 -6.68 24.81
C GLY A 399 10.53 -5.24 24.34
N GLY A 400 9.46 -4.49 24.06
CA GLY A 400 9.56 -3.11 23.58
C GLY A 400 10.21 -2.17 24.61
N ALA A 401 9.86 -2.32 25.89
CA ALA A 401 10.47 -1.58 26.98
C ALA A 401 11.97 -1.89 27.11
N TYR A 402 12.38 -3.16 26.96
CA TYR A 402 13.80 -3.52 26.95
C TYR A 402 14.55 -2.92 25.75
N ALA A 403 13.96 -2.99 24.55
CA ALA A 403 14.54 -2.38 23.35
C ALA A 403 14.76 -0.87 23.55
N GLY A 404 13.78 -0.18 24.12
CA GLY A 404 13.91 1.23 24.45
C GLY A 404 14.95 1.55 25.52
N LEU A 405 15.07 0.71 26.56
CA LEU A 405 16.10 0.88 27.60
C LEU A 405 17.53 0.72 27.06
N THR A 406 17.68 -0.12 26.03
CA THR A 406 18.98 -0.43 25.43
C THR A 406 19.28 0.43 24.20
N GLY A 407 18.37 1.33 23.82
CA GLY A 407 18.53 2.24 22.69
C GLY A 407 18.62 1.51 21.35
N VAL A 408 17.89 0.40 21.21
CA VAL A 408 17.85 -0.37 19.96
C VAL A 408 17.15 0.44 18.88
N ILE A 409 17.69 0.39 17.67
CA ILE A 409 17.10 0.97 16.46
C ILE A 409 16.88 -0.10 15.40
N ASP A 410 15.80 0.05 14.64
CA ASP A 410 15.67 -0.61 13.34
C ASP A 410 16.50 0.21 12.34
N ALA A 411 17.70 -0.27 12.05
CA ALA A 411 18.65 0.38 11.13
C ALA A 411 18.36 0.06 9.66
N THR A 412 17.65 -1.03 9.39
CA THR A 412 17.19 -1.41 8.05
C THR A 412 15.70 -1.67 8.07
N LEU A 413 15.00 -1.15 7.06
CA LEU A 413 13.57 -1.44 6.90
C LEU A 413 13.37 -2.82 6.29
N VAL A 414 12.92 -3.78 7.10
CA VAL A 414 12.44 -5.09 6.64
C VAL A 414 10.92 -5.16 6.87
N PRO A 415 10.06 -5.03 5.84
CA PRO A 415 8.60 -5.05 5.92
C PRO A 415 8.11 -6.49 6.08
N SER A 416 8.58 -7.15 7.12
CA SER A 416 8.19 -8.50 7.49
C SER A 416 7.75 -8.49 8.95
N SER A 417 6.72 -9.27 9.25
CA SER A 417 6.28 -9.53 10.62
C SER A 417 6.56 -10.99 11.03
N ASN A 418 7.47 -11.65 10.30
CA ASN A 418 7.94 -13.01 10.56
C ASN A 418 9.28 -12.97 11.31
N VAL A 419 9.93 -14.12 11.51
CA VAL A 419 11.21 -14.19 12.24
C VAL A 419 12.32 -13.31 11.64
N PHE A 420 12.24 -12.98 10.34
CA PHE A 420 13.19 -12.09 9.68
C PHE A 420 13.02 -10.62 10.08
N ALA A 421 11.98 -10.25 10.83
CA ALA A 421 11.86 -8.92 11.43
C ALA A 421 13.04 -8.59 12.36
N ALA A 422 13.69 -9.59 12.96
CA ALA A 422 14.92 -9.36 13.74
C ALA A 422 16.12 -8.87 12.89
N LEU A 423 16.05 -8.99 11.57
CA LEU A 423 17.08 -8.47 10.67
C LEU A 423 17.01 -6.94 10.51
N CYS A 424 15.91 -6.30 10.94
CA CYS A 424 15.81 -4.83 10.97
C CYS A 424 16.92 -4.18 11.81
N PHE A 425 17.48 -4.90 12.78
CA PHE A 425 18.54 -4.39 13.65
C PHE A 425 19.94 -4.40 13.00
N LEU A 426 20.10 -5.05 11.84
CA LEU A 426 21.32 -5.00 11.03
C LEU A 426 21.49 -3.62 10.38
N GLY A 427 22.74 -3.19 10.18
CA GLY A 427 23.10 -1.80 9.84
C GLY A 427 23.41 -0.92 11.05
N GLY A 428 23.11 -1.40 12.26
CA GLY A 428 23.48 -0.75 13.52
C GLY A 428 24.81 -1.25 14.09
N SER A 429 25.11 -0.87 15.34
CA SER A 429 26.26 -1.44 16.05
C SER A 429 26.06 -2.93 16.37
N GLN A 430 27.13 -3.68 16.64
CA GLN A 430 27.01 -5.05 17.12
C GLN A 430 26.15 -5.15 18.39
N ALA A 431 26.23 -4.14 19.28
CA ALA A 431 25.39 -4.04 20.45
C ALA A 431 23.91 -3.86 20.10
N ASN A 432 23.59 -3.10 19.04
CA ASN A 432 22.22 -2.94 18.53
C ASN A 432 21.60 -4.28 18.16
N VAL A 433 22.32 -5.08 17.38
CA VAL A 433 21.86 -6.40 16.92
C VAL A 433 21.61 -7.33 18.11
N ILE A 434 22.57 -7.41 19.04
CA ILE A 434 22.46 -8.27 20.22
C ILE A 434 21.25 -7.87 21.07
N ASN A 435 21.13 -6.58 21.41
CA ASN A 435 20.02 -6.10 22.25
C ASN A 435 18.67 -6.22 21.53
N GLY A 436 18.61 -6.00 20.21
CA GLY A 436 17.40 -6.21 19.43
C GLY A 436 16.93 -7.66 19.42
N ILE A 437 17.84 -8.62 19.25
CA ILE A 437 17.53 -10.06 19.34
C ILE A 437 17.04 -10.41 20.75
N ILE A 438 17.67 -9.86 21.80
CA ILE A 438 17.23 -10.07 23.19
C ILE A 438 15.82 -9.50 23.39
N ALA A 439 15.51 -8.32 22.85
CA ALA A 439 14.16 -7.73 22.92
C ALA A 439 13.10 -8.64 22.29
N CYS A 440 13.37 -9.15 21.08
CA CYS A 440 12.53 -10.12 20.39
C CYS A 440 12.36 -11.41 21.19
N ALA A 441 13.45 -11.94 21.76
CA ALA A 441 13.41 -13.14 22.60
C ALA A 441 12.59 -12.91 23.89
N ILE A 442 12.74 -11.76 24.54
CA ILE A 442 11.94 -11.37 25.71
C ILE A 442 10.47 -11.36 25.32
N ALA A 443 10.09 -10.69 24.22
CA ALA A 443 8.70 -10.63 23.78
C ALA A 443 8.13 -12.03 23.49
N PHE A 444 8.86 -12.85 22.75
CA PHE A 444 8.45 -14.22 22.41
C PHE A 444 8.29 -15.10 23.65
N ILE A 445 9.34 -15.20 24.48
CA ILE A 445 9.40 -16.11 25.63
C ILE A 445 8.40 -15.68 26.70
N SER A 446 8.36 -14.40 27.06
CA SER A 446 7.43 -13.90 28.07
C SER A 446 5.97 -14.13 27.67
N THR A 447 5.64 -13.91 26.38
CA THR A 447 4.30 -14.21 25.85
C THR A 447 4.00 -15.70 25.92
N ALA A 448 4.91 -16.55 25.41
CA ALA A 448 4.70 -17.99 25.38
C ALA A 448 4.50 -18.57 26.80
N LEU A 449 5.31 -18.14 27.77
CA LEU A 449 5.19 -18.54 29.17
C LEU A 449 3.87 -18.04 29.78
N PHE A 450 3.51 -16.78 29.55
CA PHE A 450 2.25 -16.24 30.06
C PHE A 450 1.04 -17.01 29.50
N VAL A 451 1.01 -17.22 28.18
CA VAL A 451 -0.08 -17.96 27.52
C VAL A 451 -0.12 -19.40 28.00
N TYR A 452 1.04 -20.04 28.20
CA TYR A 452 1.10 -21.41 28.70
C TYR A 452 0.55 -21.55 30.13
N PHE A 453 0.98 -20.70 31.06
CA PHE A 453 0.59 -20.82 32.47
C PHE A 453 -0.77 -20.19 32.78
N PHE A 454 -1.06 -19.03 32.18
CA PHE A 454 -2.17 -18.16 32.55
C PHE A 454 -3.13 -17.86 31.40
N GLY A 455 -2.81 -18.26 30.16
CA GLY A 455 -3.60 -17.93 28.98
C GLY A 455 -4.98 -18.58 28.90
N PHE A 456 -5.31 -19.55 29.75
CA PHE A 456 -6.56 -20.30 29.61
C PHE A 456 -7.19 -20.65 30.96
N ASN A 457 -8.51 -20.58 31.08
CA ASN A 457 -9.22 -20.89 32.32
C ASN A 457 -9.37 -22.40 32.50
N LYS A 458 -9.21 -22.91 33.74
CA LYS A 458 -9.35 -24.36 34.05
C LYS A 458 -10.68 -24.99 33.58
N ASN A 459 -11.72 -24.17 33.40
CA ASN A 459 -13.06 -24.60 33.02
C ASN A 459 -13.28 -24.65 31.49
N GLU A 460 -12.29 -24.24 30.69
CA GLU A 460 -12.40 -24.31 29.24
C GLU A 460 -12.28 -25.75 28.74
N LYS A 461 -13.28 -26.18 27.95
CA LYS A 461 -13.37 -27.55 27.41
C LYS A 461 -12.11 -27.96 26.64
N ASP A 462 -11.44 -27.01 26.01
CA ASP A 462 -10.27 -27.26 25.16
C ASP A 462 -8.96 -27.55 25.94
N ILE A 463 -8.96 -27.35 27.27
CA ILE A 463 -7.90 -27.75 28.20
C ILE A 463 -8.27 -29.00 29.01
N GLN A 464 -9.57 -29.31 29.10
CA GLN A 464 -10.06 -30.53 29.72
C GLN A 464 -9.81 -31.70 28.76
N ARG A 465 -9.55 -32.87 29.33
CA ARG A 465 -8.94 -34.00 28.61
C ARG A 465 -9.89 -34.62 27.60
#